data_AF-A0A7S3TB16-F1
#
_entry.id   AF-A0A7S3TB16-F1
#
_cell.length_a   1.000
_cell.length_b   1.000
_cell.length_c   1.000
_cell.angle_alpha   90.00
_cell.angle_beta   90.00
_cell.angle_gamma   90.00
#
_symmetry.space_group_name_H-M   'P 1'
#
loop_
_entity.id
_entity.type
_entity.pdbx_description
1 polymer ?
#
loop_
_entity_poly.entity_id
_entity_poly.type
_entity_poly.pdbx_seq_one_letter_code
_entity_poly.pdbx_strand_id
1 'polypeptide(L)'
;MAYTFLKVNDGMTIGTSLYDEEGAKIVPDIMAKAKEKKVEIVLPVDFVISDKFGEDGEIKTCTKDEGIPDGFMALDCGEESRKLNAATVAKAKTIIWNG
;
A
#
# COMPACT_ATOMS: atom_id res chain seq x y z
N MET A 1 -3.16 5.68 3.05
CA MET A 1 -4.08 4.56 3.40
C MET A 1 -3.38 3.21 3.39
N ALA A 2 -2.84 2.74 2.25
CA ALA A 2 -2.30 1.37 2.12
C ALA A 2 -1.23 1.00 3.17
N TYR A 3 -0.35 1.94 3.54
CA TYR A 3 0.71 1.71 4.52
C TYR A 3 0.18 1.37 5.91
N THR A 4 -0.96 1.93 6.31
CA THR A 4 -1.64 1.56 7.56
C THR A 4 -2.05 0.09 7.54
N PHE A 5 -2.62 -0.39 6.42
CA PHE A 5 -2.99 -1.79 6.26
C PHE A 5 -1.76 -2.72 6.29
N LEU A 6 -0.72 -2.40 5.52
CA LEU A 6 0.49 -3.22 5.43
C LEU A 6 1.24 -3.28 6.76
N LYS A 7 1.32 -2.16 7.49
CA LYS A 7 1.93 -2.13 8.83
C LYS A 7 1.15 -2.97 9.84
N VAL A 8 -0.18 -2.87 9.86
CA VAL A 8 -1.03 -3.61 10.81
C VAL A 8 -1.08 -5.11 10.49
N ASN A 9 -1.26 -5.47 9.21
CA ASN A 9 -1.46 -6.85 8.81
C ASN A 9 -0.15 -7.64 8.71
N ASP A 10 0.91 -7.02 8.20
CA ASP A 10 2.15 -7.70 7.83
C ASP A 10 3.34 -7.29 8.70
N GLY A 11 3.18 -6.30 9.59
CA GLY A 11 4.28 -5.77 10.39
C GLY A 11 5.34 -5.02 9.56
N MET A 12 5.00 -4.64 8.32
CA MET A 12 5.93 -4.01 7.39
C MET A 12 6.46 -2.68 7.97
N THR A 13 7.77 -2.47 7.86
CA THR A 13 8.37 -1.15 8.12
C THR A 13 7.97 -0.18 7.02
N ILE A 14 7.50 1.00 7.41
CA ILE A 14 6.96 2.00 6.47
C ILE A 14 7.81 3.27 6.38
N GLY A 15 8.98 3.29 7.02
CA GLY A 15 9.82 4.47 7.17
C GLY A 15 9.01 5.66 7.70
N THR A 16 9.05 6.77 6.96
CA THR A 16 8.33 8.02 7.23
C THR A 16 7.01 8.15 6.45
N SER A 17 6.55 7.06 5.83
CA SER A 17 5.28 7.06 5.08
C SER A 17 4.09 7.35 5.99
N LEU A 18 3.06 7.98 5.43
CA LEU A 18 1.88 8.41 6.18
C LEU A 18 1.16 7.22 6.84
N TYR A 19 1.06 7.28 8.17
CA TYR A 19 0.38 6.30 9.02
C TYR A 19 -0.80 6.95 9.75
N ASP A 20 -1.94 6.29 9.69
CA ASP A 20 -3.16 6.70 10.39
C ASP A 20 -3.37 5.79 11.61
N GLU A 21 -3.05 6.30 12.81
CA GLU A 21 -3.13 5.54 14.05
C GLU A 21 -4.57 5.18 14.45
N GLU A 22 -5.53 6.07 14.17
CA GLU A 22 -6.93 5.82 14.49
C GLU A 22 -7.52 4.81 13.49
N GLY A 23 -7.22 4.98 12.19
CA GLY A 23 -7.59 4.02 11.16
C GLY A 23 -6.97 2.64 11.36
N ALA A 24 -5.75 2.56 11.92
CA ALA A 24 -5.09 1.29 12.21
C ALA A 24 -5.90 0.38 13.14
N LYS A 25 -6.65 0.95 14.08
CA LYS A 25 -7.46 0.19 15.05
C LYS A 25 -8.57 -0.63 14.39
N ILE A 26 -9.08 -0.18 13.23
CA ILE A 26 -10.20 -0.82 12.53
C ILE A 26 -9.76 -1.72 11.37
N VAL A 27 -8.48 -1.73 11.01
CA VAL A 27 -7.95 -2.59 9.92
C VAL A 27 -8.28 -4.08 10.14
N PRO A 28 -8.09 -4.68 11.34
CA PRO A 28 -8.38 -6.11 11.54
C PRO A 28 -9.84 -6.46 11.25
N ASP A 29 -10.78 -5.60 11.67
CA ASP A 29 -12.22 -5.79 11.46
C ASP A 29 -12.58 -5.69 9.96
N ILE A 30 -11.96 -4.76 9.23
CA ILE A 30 -12.13 -4.63 7.78
C ILE A 30 -11.65 -5.90 7.08
N MET A 31 -10.45 -6.39 7.41
CA MET A 31 -9.89 -7.60 6.80
C MET A 31 -10.74 -8.84 7.11
N ALA A 32 -11.23 -8.98 8.35
CA ALA A 32 -12.11 -10.06 8.76
C ALA A 32 -13.43 -10.04 7.96
N LYS A 33 -14.06 -8.87 7.84
CA LYS A 33 -15.31 -8.69 7.08
C LYS A 33 -15.13 -8.93 5.58
N ALA A 34 -14.00 -8.50 5.01
CA ALA A 34 -13.69 -8.78 3.61
C ALA A 34 -13.55 -10.29 3.37
N LYS A 35 -12.85 -11.00 4.26
CA LYS A 35 -12.73 -12.46 4.21
C LYS A 35 -14.08 -13.16 4.32
N GLU A 36 -14.92 -12.77 5.29
CA GLU A 36 -16.28 -13.30 5.45
C GLU A 36 -17.11 -13.13 4.18
N LYS A 37 -17.01 -11.97 3.54
CA LYS A 37 -17.73 -11.64 2.30
C LYS A 37 -17.04 -12.14 1.03
N LYS A 38 -15.91 -12.84 1.13
CA LYS A 38 -15.09 -13.30 0.00
C LYS A 38 -14.69 -12.15 -0.95
N VAL A 39 -14.45 -10.97 -0.38
CA VAL A 39 -13.91 -9.81 -1.07
C VAL A 39 -12.39 -9.89 -1.05
N GLU A 40 -11.77 -9.83 -2.21
CA GLU A 40 -10.32 -9.72 -2.34
C GLU A 40 -9.89 -8.27 -2.09
N ILE A 41 -9.02 -8.06 -1.10
CA ILE A 41 -8.35 -6.77 -0.86
C ILE A 41 -6.96 -6.87 -1.48
N VAL A 42 -6.75 -6.09 -2.55
CA VAL A 42 -5.47 -6.00 -3.25
C VAL A 42 -4.69 -4.81 -2.68
N LEU A 43 -3.54 -5.08 -2.07
CA LEU A 43 -2.61 -4.06 -1.56
C LEU A 43 -1.33 -4.04 -2.41
N PRO A 44 -0.59 -2.91 -2.46
CA PRO A 44 0.68 -2.85 -3.16
C PRO A 44 1.70 -3.84 -2.58
N VAL A 45 2.57 -4.34 -3.45
CA VAL A 45 3.64 -5.31 -3.15
C VAL A 45 5.05 -4.74 -3.34
N ASP A 46 5.14 -3.55 -3.93
CA ASP A 46 6.36 -2.79 -4.16
C ASP A 46 6.03 -1.29 -4.27
N PHE A 47 7.04 -0.46 -4.06
CA PHE A 47 6.86 0.98 -3.85
C PHE A 47 7.96 1.76 -4.54
N VAL A 48 7.59 2.95 -5.04
CA VAL A 48 8.54 4.00 -5.35
C VAL A 48 8.65 4.90 -4.11
N ILE A 49 9.87 5.03 -3.61
CA ILE A 49 10.18 5.73 -2.37
C ILE A 49 11.04 6.95 -2.63
N SER A 50 10.89 7.95 -1.78
CA SER A 50 11.67 9.18 -1.78
C SER A 50 12.08 9.55 -0.36
N ASP A 51 13.23 10.18 -0.18
CA ASP A 51 13.66 10.76 1.11
C ASP A 51 12.98 12.11 1.42
N LYS A 52 12.36 12.72 0.41
CA LYS A 52 11.63 13.98 0.53
C LYS A 52 10.30 13.93 -0.19
N PHE A 53 9.35 14.68 0.35
CA PHE A 53 8.11 15.00 -0.35
C PHE A 53 8.36 16.22 -1.26
N GLY A 54 8.38 16.02 -2.57
CA GLY A 54 8.67 17.07 -3.55
C GLY A 54 9.35 16.54 -4.82
N GLU A 55 9.90 17.44 -5.62
CA GLU A 55 10.52 17.12 -6.91
C GLU A 55 12.03 16.80 -6.81
N ASP A 56 12.66 17.08 -5.66
CA ASP A 56 14.12 17.05 -5.46
C ASP A 56 14.61 15.93 -4.53
N GLY A 57 13.76 14.96 -4.23
CA GLY A 57 14.10 13.80 -3.41
C GLY A 57 14.87 12.71 -4.17
N GLU A 58 15.64 11.92 -3.45
CA GLU A 58 16.28 10.72 -3.98
C GLU A 58 15.23 9.63 -4.22
N ILE A 59 15.02 9.25 -5.48
CA ILE A 59 14.04 8.22 -5.84
C ILE A 59 14.68 6.83 -5.83
N LYS A 60 14.05 5.90 -5.13
CA LYS A 60 14.39 4.47 -5.11
C LYS A 60 13.14 3.61 -5.25
N THR A 61 13.34 2.31 -5.34
CA THR A 61 12.27 1.31 -5.25
C THR A 61 12.55 0.34 -4.13
N CYS A 62 11.52 -0.16 -3.47
CA CYS A 62 11.63 -1.26 -2.52
C CYS A 62 10.41 -2.18 -2.64
N THR A 63 10.60 -3.43 -2.25
CA THR A 63 9.53 -4.43 -2.17
C THR A 63 8.84 -4.37 -0.80
N LYS A 64 7.67 -5.00 -0.69
CA LYS A 64 6.97 -5.21 0.58
C LYS A 64 7.83 -5.99 1.58
N ASP A 65 8.56 -7.00 1.12
CA ASP A 65 9.36 -7.87 1.98
C ASP A 65 10.61 -7.15 2.53
N GLU A 66 11.20 -6.24 1.74
CA GLU A 66 12.30 -5.39 2.21
C GLU A 66 11.82 -4.33 3.22
N GLY A 67 10.57 -3.89 3.07
CA GLY A 67 10.05 -2.75 3.82
C GLY A 67 10.61 -1.41 3.30
N ILE A 68 10.06 -0.32 3.82
CA ILE A 68 10.52 1.03 3.48
C ILE A 68 11.56 1.44 4.53
N PRO A 69 12.78 1.81 4.11
CA PRO A 69 13.84 2.19 5.03
C PRO A 69 13.53 3.51 5.76
N ASP A 70 14.13 3.68 6.94
CA ASP A 70 14.02 4.92 7.71
C ASP A 70 14.55 6.12 6.92
N GLY A 71 13.88 7.26 7.06
CA GLY A 71 14.17 8.47 6.30
C GLY A 71 13.57 8.50 4.88
N PHE A 72 13.04 7.38 4.38
CA PHE A 72 12.29 7.33 3.13
C PHE A 72 10.78 7.22 3.39
N MET A 73 9.98 7.63 2.40
CA MET A 73 8.54 7.46 2.35
C MET A 73 8.12 6.96 0.97
N ALA A 74 7.11 6.10 0.92
CA ALA A 74 6.54 5.65 -0.34
C ALA A 74 5.52 6.67 -0.87
N LEU A 75 5.73 7.12 -2.10
CA LEU A 75 4.92 8.15 -2.76
C LEU A 75 4.19 7.64 -4.01
N ASP A 76 4.57 6.46 -4.52
CA ASP A 76 3.86 5.79 -5.60
C ASP A 76 3.98 4.26 -5.46
N CYS A 77 3.10 3.55 -6.15
CA CYS A 77 3.16 2.11 -6.31
C CYS A 77 4.27 1.69 -7.28
N GLY A 78 4.95 0.60 -6.97
CA GLY A 78 6.00 0.05 -7.82
C GLY A 78 5.45 -0.69 -9.05
N GLU A 79 6.35 -1.27 -9.83
CA GLU A 79 6.00 -1.93 -11.09
C GLU A 79 5.11 -3.16 -10.90
N GLU A 80 5.40 -3.99 -9.91
CA GLU A 80 4.65 -5.22 -9.67
C GLU A 80 3.25 -4.92 -9.14
N SER A 81 3.11 -3.89 -8.32
CA SER A 81 1.82 -3.37 -7.85
C SER A 81 0.99 -2.84 -9.01
N ARG A 82 1.59 -2.13 -9.97
CA ARG A 82 0.89 -1.68 -11.18
C ARG A 82 0.40 -2.86 -12.02
N LYS A 83 1.21 -3.91 -12.18
CA LYS A 83 0.79 -5.15 -12.88
C LYS A 83 -0.36 -5.85 -12.16
N LEU A 84 -0.29 -5.96 -10.84
CA LEU A 84 -1.34 -6.54 -10.01
C LEU A 84 -2.66 -5.77 -10.10
N ASN A 85 -2.58 -4.44 -10.03
CA ASN A 85 -3.74 -3.56 -10.19
C ASN A 85 -4.33 -3.67 -11.60
N ALA A 86 -3.49 -3.64 -12.64
CA ALA A 86 -3.93 -3.81 -14.03
C ALA A 86 -4.65 -5.15 -14.24
N ALA A 87 -4.11 -6.26 -13.69
CA ALA A 87 -4.74 -7.57 -13.76
C ALA A 87 -6.08 -7.62 -13.02
N THR A 88 -6.20 -6.90 -11.91
CA THR A 88 -7.44 -6.78 -11.12
C THR A 88 -8.50 -5.99 -11.88
N VAL A 89 -8.12 -4.83 -12.42
CA VAL A 89 -8.97 -3.95 -13.22
C VAL A 89 -9.47 -4.66 -14.47
N ALA A 90 -8.61 -5.42 -15.17
CA ALA A 90 -8.99 -6.15 -16.39
C ALA A 90 -10.07 -7.22 -16.17
N LYS A 91 -10.22 -7.74 -14.94
CA LYS A 91 -11.27 -8.70 -14.58
C LYS A 91 -12.61 -8.04 -14.27
N ALA A 92 -12.63 -6.73 -14.02
CA ALA A 92 -13.81 -6.01 -13.60
C ALA A 92 -14.75 -5.73 -14.78
N LYS A 93 -16.06 -5.85 -14.54
CA LYS A 93 -17.10 -5.40 -15.50
C LYS A 93 -17.58 -3.97 -15.21
N THR A 94 -17.40 -3.53 -13.97
CA THR A 94 -17.78 -2.21 -13.48
C THR A 94 -16.69 -1.74 -12.55
N ILE A 95 -16.26 -0.49 -12.71
CA ILE A 95 -15.21 0.13 -11.90
C ILE A 95 -15.78 1.39 -11.28
N ILE A 96 -15.58 1.52 -9.97
CA ILE A 96 -15.75 2.78 -9.25
C ILE A 96 -14.35 3.15 -8.76
N TRP A 97 -13.83 4.30 -9.22
CA TRP A 97 -12.50 4.75 -8.85
C TRP A 97 -12.60 5.98 -7.95
N ASN A 98 -12.13 5.85 -6.72
CA ASN A 98 -11.94 6.92 -5.77
C ASN A 98 -10.51 6.85 -5.25
N GLY A 99 -9.74 7.90 -5.54
CA GLY A 99 -8.36 8.09 -5.10
C GLY A 99 -8.31 9.09 -3.96
#